data_AF-A0AAV6NU55-F1
#
_entry.id   AF-A0AAV6NU55-F1
#
_cell.length_a   1.000
_cell.length_b   1.000
_cell.length_c   1.000
_cell.angle_alpha   90.00
_cell.angle_beta   90.00
_cell.angle_gamma   90.00
#
_symmetry.space_group_name_H-M   'P 1'
#
loop_
_entity.id
_entity.type
_entity.pdbx_description
1 polymer ?
#
loop_
_entity_poly.entity_id
_entity_poly.type
_entity_poly.pdbx_seq_one_letter_code
_entity_poly.pdbx_strand_id
1 'polypeptide(L)'
;MVMKMKPIMAFLVMMNIAILSTPLAVAASQALPGCEERCGDVHIPYPFGIKEGCYLNQNFSIACDKTDRNGPPKAFLMHTNISVMNIFTNGELHVLQPIVRNCYRDGGSYLDMNDSYLSVPDMYPLSRSKNKFITIGCNHVGLILGDYLGG
;
A
#
# COMPACT_ATOMS: atom_id res chain seq x y z
N MET A 1 -0.95 -70.91 -23.24
CA MET A 1 -0.82 -70.45 -21.84
C MET A 1 -1.23 -68.99 -21.78
N VAL A 2 -2.36 -68.66 -21.16
CA VAL A 2 -2.84 -67.28 -21.02
C VAL A 2 -2.54 -66.84 -19.59
N MET A 3 -1.59 -65.92 -19.43
CA MET A 3 -1.20 -65.37 -18.13
C MET A 3 -2.34 -64.47 -17.61
N LYS A 4 -2.93 -64.79 -16.46
CA LYS A 4 -3.97 -63.99 -15.79
C LYS A 4 -3.40 -62.68 -15.27
N MET A 5 -3.51 -61.62 -16.08
CA MET A 5 -3.14 -60.24 -15.75
C MET A 5 -4.32 -59.50 -15.09
N LYS A 6 -4.72 -59.84 -13.86
CA LYS A 6 -5.89 -59.24 -13.16
C LYS A 6 -5.75 -59.39 -11.63
N PRO A 7 -4.77 -58.75 -10.96
CA PRO A 7 -5.18 -57.78 -9.92
C PRO A 7 -4.19 -56.62 -9.65
N ILE A 8 -2.93 -56.72 -10.09
CA ILE A 8 -1.84 -55.83 -9.64
C ILE A 8 -1.95 -54.43 -10.30
N MET A 9 -2.41 -54.36 -11.55
CA MET A 9 -2.62 -53.08 -12.25
C MET A 9 -3.79 -52.26 -11.69
N ALA A 10 -4.78 -52.90 -11.06
CA ALA A 10 -5.91 -52.19 -10.45
C ALA A 10 -5.51 -51.52 -9.12
N PHE A 11 -4.62 -52.15 -8.34
CA PHE A 11 -4.11 -51.56 -7.09
C PHE A 11 -3.24 -50.33 -7.33
N LEU A 12 -2.43 -50.33 -8.38
CA LEU A 12 -1.59 -49.16 -8.74
C LEU A 12 -2.43 -47.98 -9.25
N VAL A 13 -3.53 -48.24 -9.95
CA VAL A 13 -4.45 -47.18 -10.41
C VAL A 13 -5.26 -46.59 -9.24
N MET A 14 -5.65 -47.41 -8.26
CA MET A 14 -6.40 -46.93 -7.08
C MET A 14 -5.55 -46.12 -6.09
N MET A 15 -4.23 -46.37 -6.03
CA MET A 15 -3.30 -45.65 -5.15
C MET A 15 -2.93 -44.23 -5.66
N ASN A 16 -3.24 -43.91 -6.92
CA ASN A 16 -3.04 -42.57 -7.50
C ASN A 16 -4.27 -41.64 -7.38
N ILE A 17 -5.41 -42.13 -6.87
CA ILE A 17 -6.64 -41.34 -6.70
C ILE A 17 -6.70 -40.68 -5.30
N ALA A 18 -5.80 -41.04 -4.40
CA ALA A 18 -5.73 -40.46 -3.08
C ALA A 18 -4.91 -39.15 -3.09
N ILE A 19 -5.64 -38.03 -2.93
CA ILE A 19 -5.19 -36.75 -2.36
C ILE A 19 -4.56 -35.78 -3.38
N LEU A 20 -5.37 -35.31 -4.34
CA LEU A 20 -5.23 -33.94 -4.87
C LEU A 20 -6.20 -33.00 -4.12
N SER A 21 -6.16 -33.00 -2.78
CA SER A 21 -6.76 -31.91 -2.02
C SER A 21 -5.73 -30.78 -1.96
N THR A 22 -5.72 -29.89 -2.95
CA THR A 22 -5.03 -28.62 -2.78
C THR A 22 -5.73 -27.91 -1.62
N PRO A 23 -5.07 -27.64 -0.47
CA PRO A 23 -5.68 -26.76 0.51
C PRO A 23 -5.92 -25.43 -0.21
N LEU A 24 -7.18 -24.99 -0.27
CA LEU A 24 -7.46 -23.60 -0.55
C LEU A 24 -6.78 -22.83 0.58
N ALA A 25 -5.62 -22.24 0.30
CA ALA A 25 -4.99 -21.31 1.21
C ALA A 25 -5.90 -20.08 1.25
N VAL A 26 -6.83 -20.06 2.21
CA VAL A 26 -7.53 -18.84 2.57
C VAL A 26 -6.46 -17.92 3.13
N ALA A 27 -6.13 -16.86 2.38
CA ALA A 27 -5.24 -15.83 2.90
C ALA A 27 -5.82 -15.36 4.23
N ALA A 28 -5.08 -15.56 5.32
CA ALA A 28 -5.52 -15.09 6.62
C ALA A 28 -5.67 -13.57 6.55
N SER A 29 -6.81 -13.05 7.01
CA SER A 29 -6.98 -11.59 7.13
C SER A 29 -5.87 -11.06 8.02
N GLN A 30 -5.25 -9.98 7.57
CA GLN A 30 -4.13 -9.36 8.28
C GLN A 30 -4.58 -8.18 9.13
N ALA A 31 -5.87 -7.83 9.07
CA ALA A 31 -6.51 -6.89 9.97
C ALA A 31 -7.00 -7.61 11.24
N LEU A 32 -7.28 -6.84 12.30
CA LEU A 32 -7.93 -7.37 13.49
C LEU A 32 -9.35 -7.89 13.16
N PRO A 33 -9.85 -8.93 13.84
CA PRO A 33 -11.20 -9.45 13.62
C PRO A 33 -12.27 -8.34 13.73
N GLY A 34 -13.13 -8.23 12.71
CA GLY A 34 -14.18 -7.20 12.67
C GLY A 34 -13.70 -5.80 12.23
N CYS A 35 -12.46 -5.68 11.76
CA CYS A 35 -11.91 -4.45 11.17
C CYS A 35 -12.00 -4.46 9.64
N GLU A 36 -12.15 -3.27 9.07
CA GLU A 36 -12.13 -3.09 7.62
C GLU A 36 -10.67 -3.20 7.13
N GLU A 37 -10.42 -4.15 6.24
CA GLU A 37 -9.08 -4.50 5.74
C GLU A 37 -8.69 -3.77 4.46
N ARG A 38 -9.58 -2.92 3.90
CA ARG A 38 -9.30 -2.16 2.67
C ARG A 38 -9.87 -0.75 2.68
N CYS A 39 -9.21 0.15 1.97
CA CYS A 39 -9.75 1.43 1.55
C CYS A 39 -9.47 1.64 0.05
N GLY A 40 -10.49 1.46 -0.77
CA GLY A 40 -10.31 1.34 -2.22
C GLY A 40 -9.40 0.16 -2.54
N ASP A 41 -8.33 0.39 -3.28
CA ASP A 41 -7.38 -0.65 -3.66
C ASP A 41 -6.34 -0.97 -2.56
N VAL A 42 -6.22 -0.11 -1.55
CA VAL A 42 -5.21 -0.24 -0.48
C VAL A 42 -5.64 -1.29 0.53
N HIS A 43 -4.80 -2.31 0.73
CA HIS A 43 -4.97 -3.28 1.80
C HIS A 43 -4.34 -2.76 3.11
N ILE A 44 -5.05 -2.95 4.24
CA ILE A 44 -4.75 -2.34 5.53
C ILE A 44 -4.55 -3.45 6.58
N PRO A 45 -3.30 -3.95 6.75
CA PRO A 45 -2.97 -4.91 7.79
C PRO A 45 -2.77 -4.21 9.15
N TYR A 46 -3.01 -4.93 10.24
CA TYR A 46 -2.55 -4.52 11.56
C TYR A 46 -1.02 -4.36 11.55
N PRO A 47 -0.43 -3.30 12.15
CA PRO A 47 -1.00 -2.37 13.14
C PRO A 47 -1.83 -1.20 12.59
N PHE A 48 -2.06 -1.12 11.28
CA PHE A 48 -2.88 -0.06 10.67
C PHE A 48 -4.37 -0.38 10.72
N GLY A 49 -5.20 0.66 10.67
CA GLY A 49 -6.64 0.50 10.70
C GLY A 49 -7.39 1.80 10.45
N ILE A 50 -8.67 1.68 10.05
CA ILE A 50 -9.52 2.84 9.72
C ILE A 50 -10.23 3.39 10.96
N LYS A 51 -10.77 2.49 11.79
CA LYS A 51 -11.56 2.86 12.97
C LYS A 51 -10.79 2.66 14.27
N GLU A 52 -11.19 3.39 15.30
CA GLU A 52 -10.68 3.19 16.65
C GLU A 52 -10.85 1.72 17.09
N GLY A 53 -9.84 1.19 17.78
CA GLY A 53 -9.74 -0.24 18.13
C GLY A 53 -9.23 -1.15 17.01
N CYS A 54 -9.03 -0.66 15.78
CA CYS A 54 -8.46 -1.44 14.67
C CYS A 54 -7.01 -1.08 14.32
N TYR A 55 -6.50 0.03 14.84
CA TYR A 55 -5.11 0.44 14.72
C TYR A 55 -4.42 0.39 16.09
N LEU A 56 -3.10 0.25 16.11
CA LEU A 56 -2.31 0.19 17.35
C LEU A 56 -2.37 1.50 18.15
N ASN A 57 -2.22 2.64 17.47
CA ASN A 57 -2.37 3.99 18.04
C ASN A 57 -2.64 5.00 16.91
N GLN A 58 -2.79 6.29 17.24
CA GLN A 58 -3.13 7.33 16.26
C GLN A 58 -2.14 7.42 15.09
N ASN A 59 -0.85 7.12 15.29
CA ASN A 59 0.14 7.16 14.22
C ASN A 59 -0.08 6.06 13.17
N PHE A 60 -0.84 5.01 13.49
CA PHE A 60 -1.21 3.92 12.58
C PHE A 60 -2.63 4.04 12.03
N SER A 61 -3.34 5.13 12.33
CA SER A 61 -4.66 5.36 11.77
C SER A 61 -4.59 5.63 10.26
N ILE A 62 -5.57 5.14 9.52
CA ILE A 62 -5.76 5.40 8.09
C ILE A 62 -7.11 6.08 7.89
N ALA A 63 -7.10 7.33 7.43
CA ALA A 63 -8.34 7.99 7.04
C ALA A 63 -8.76 7.49 5.65
N CYS A 64 -9.97 6.93 5.56
CA CYS A 64 -10.52 6.46 4.29
C CYS A 64 -11.58 7.44 3.79
N ASP A 65 -11.20 8.27 2.82
CA ASP A 65 -12.09 9.25 2.21
C ASP A 65 -13.01 8.56 1.19
N LYS A 66 -14.32 8.64 1.44
CA LYS A 66 -15.39 8.07 0.61
C LYS A 66 -16.28 9.17 -0.01
N THR A 67 -15.80 10.43 -0.04
CA THR A 67 -16.60 11.58 -0.49
C THR A 67 -16.86 11.62 -2.00
N ASP A 68 -15.91 11.14 -2.80
CA ASP A 68 -16.09 11.02 -4.25
C ASP A 68 -17.02 9.84 -4.56
N ARG A 69 -18.28 10.14 -4.91
CA ARG A 69 -19.28 9.11 -5.24
C ARG A 69 -19.00 8.37 -6.53
N ASN A 70 -18.15 8.92 -7.40
CA ASN A 70 -17.86 8.38 -8.72
C ASN A 70 -16.46 7.75 -8.80
N GLY A 71 -15.68 7.83 -7.72
CA GLY A 71 -14.32 7.29 -7.62
C GLY A 71 -14.18 6.24 -6.51
N PRO A 72 -13.11 5.44 -6.53
CA PRO A 72 -12.81 4.56 -5.41
C PRO A 72 -12.43 5.39 -4.17
N PRO A 73 -12.69 4.88 -2.95
CA PRO A 73 -12.22 5.51 -1.73
C PRO A 73 -10.69 5.72 -1.72
N LYS A 74 -10.24 6.81 -1.11
CA LYS A 74 -8.81 7.16 -1.03
C LYS A 74 -8.29 7.04 0.39
N ALA A 75 -7.17 6.34 0.54
CA ALA A 75 -6.50 6.17 1.83
C ALA A 75 -5.52 7.32 2.09
N PHE A 76 -5.55 7.83 3.31
CA PHE A 76 -4.62 8.84 3.82
C PHE A 76 -4.00 8.38 5.12
N LEU A 77 -2.71 8.68 5.31
CA LEU A 77 -2.00 8.35 6.54
C LEU A 77 -2.45 9.31 7.63
N MET A 78 -3.02 8.77 8.71
CA MET A 78 -3.67 9.56 9.75
C MET A 78 -4.70 10.53 9.14
N HIS A 79 -5.05 11.60 9.84
CA HIS A 79 -5.91 12.67 9.31
C HIS A 79 -5.09 13.75 8.57
N THR A 80 -4.17 13.34 7.69
CA THR A 80 -3.30 14.24 6.91
C THR A 80 -3.64 14.20 5.40
N ASN A 81 -2.91 14.98 4.60
CA ASN A 81 -2.97 14.96 3.12
C ASN A 81 -1.97 13.97 2.47
N ILE A 82 -1.33 13.11 3.27
CA ILE A 82 -0.36 12.11 2.78
C ILE A 82 -1.16 10.90 2.24
N SER A 83 -1.22 10.76 0.92
CA SER A 83 -1.98 9.68 0.29
C SER A 83 -1.22 8.37 0.40
N VAL A 84 -1.88 7.32 0.90
CA VAL A 84 -1.30 5.97 1.03
C VAL A 84 -1.62 5.17 -0.22
N MET A 85 -0.58 4.67 -0.89
CA MET A 85 -0.71 3.84 -2.08
C MET A 85 -0.67 2.36 -1.77
N ASN A 86 0.19 1.94 -0.84
CA ASN A 86 0.29 0.56 -0.40
C ASN A 86 0.85 0.48 1.01
N ILE A 87 0.38 -0.54 1.73
CA ILE A 87 0.89 -0.93 3.05
C ILE A 87 1.35 -2.38 2.94
N PHE A 88 2.62 -2.63 3.23
CA PHE A 88 3.20 -3.97 3.21
C PHE A 88 3.29 -4.53 4.62
N THR A 89 3.17 -5.85 4.74
CA THR A 89 3.25 -6.56 6.03
C THR A 89 4.59 -6.47 6.73
N ASN A 90 5.65 -6.09 6.00
CA ASN A 90 6.96 -5.83 6.57
C ASN A 90 7.08 -4.41 7.17
N GLY A 91 5.98 -3.66 7.26
CA GLY A 91 5.94 -2.30 7.81
C GLY A 91 6.31 -1.20 6.81
N GLU A 92 6.50 -1.53 5.53
CA GLU A 92 6.78 -0.54 4.50
C GLU A 92 5.50 0.17 4.03
N LEU A 93 5.56 1.49 3.99
CA LEU A 93 4.49 2.35 3.48
C LEU A 93 4.93 3.02 2.18
N HIS A 94 4.13 2.88 1.13
CA HIS A 94 4.29 3.68 -0.09
C HIS A 94 3.26 4.79 -0.06
N VAL A 95 3.74 6.03 -0.10
CA VAL A 95 2.90 7.23 -0.03
C VAL A 95 3.17 8.17 -1.21
N LEU A 96 2.18 8.96 -1.57
CA LEU A 96 2.30 10.06 -2.51
C LEU A 96 2.13 11.39 -1.78
N GLN A 97 2.98 12.35 -2.15
CA GLN A 97 2.82 13.74 -1.80
C GLN A 97 1.98 14.47 -2.84
N PRO A 98 1.29 15.56 -2.46
CA PRO A 98 0.61 16.44 -3.41
C PRO A 98 1.56 16.93 -4.50
N ILE A 99 1.06 17.04 -5.73
CA ILE A 99 1.83 17.61 -6.84
C ILE A 99 1.98 19.12 -6.61
N VAL A 100 3.23 19.59 -6.64
CA VAL A 100 3.57 21.01 -6.62
C VAL A 100 3.88 21.52 -8.03
N ARG A 101 3.73 22.83 -8.23
CA ARG A 101 3.87 23.54 -9.49
C ARG A 101 4.67 24.81 -9.26
N ASN A 102 5.52 25.11 -10.23
CA ASN A 102 6.22 26.38 -10.32
C ASN A 102 6.16 26.85 -11.77
N CYS A 103 5.10 27.59 -12.09
CA CYS A 103 4.78 28.09 -13.42
C CYS A 103 5.07 29.59 -13.49
N TYR A 104 5.71 30.04 -14.56
CA TYR A 104 6.05 31.44 -14.79
C TYR A 104 5.82 31.83 -16.26
N ARG A 105 5.64 33.13 -16.51
CA ARG A 105 5.59 33.72 -17.86
C ARG A 105 7.00 34.02 -18.37
N ASP A 106 7.12 34.14 -19.69
CA ASP A 106 8.28 34.75 -20.33
C ASP A 106 8.54 36.13 -19.72
N GLY A 107 9.76 36.36 -19.25
CA GLY A 107 10.13 37.55 -18.47
C GLY A 107 10.11 37.38 -16.94
N GLY A 108 9.81 36.17 -16.42
CA GLY A 108 10.08 35.78 -15.03
C GLY A 108 8.96 36.08 -14.02
N SER A 109 7.77 36.48 -14.47
CA SER A 109 6.62 36.69 -13.58
C SER A 109 5.93 35.36 -13.25
N TYR A 110 5.80 35.04 -11.95
CA TYR A 110 5.13 33.81 -11.49
C TYR A 110 3.63 33.82 -11.79
N LEU A 111 3.10 32.66 -12.17
CA LEU A 111 1.69 32.42 -12.44
C LEU A 111 1.04 31.54 -11.37
N ASP A 112 1.74 30.48 -10.99
CA ASP A 112 1.28 29.48 -10.03
C ASP A 112 2.51 28.89 -9.34
N MET A 113 2.59 29.06 -8.02
CA MET A 113 3.69 28.55 -7.22
C MET A 113 3.13 28.00 -5.92
N ASN A 114 3.43 26.75 -5.63
CA ASN A 114 3.14 26.14 -4.35
C ASN A 114 4.28 25.22 -3.91
N ASP A 115 4.38 25.05 -2.61
CA ASP A 115 5.31 24.11 -1.99
C ASP A 115 4.51 23.04 -1.22
N SER A 116 5.18 21.94 -0.91
CA SER A 116 4.63 20.88 -0.09
C SER A 116 5.72 20.33 0.82
N TYR A 117 5.33 19.85 1.98
CA TYR A 117 6.23 19.26 2.95
C TYR A 117 5.67 17.92 3.42
N LEU A 118 6.56 16.97 3.66
CA LEU A 118 6.25 15.68 4.26
C LEU A 118 6.62 15.74 5.74
N SER A 119 5.61 15.76 6.61
CA SER A 119 5.80 15.64 8.06
C SER A 119 5.21 14.33 8.54
N VAL A 120 6.06 13.46 9.06
CA VAL A 120 5.69 12.16 9.63
C VAL A 120 6.39 11.97 10.96
N PRO A 121 5.78 11.25 11.92
CA PRO A 121 6.45 10.88 13.16
C PRO A 121 7.78 10.16 12.94
N ASP A 122 8.73 10.31 13.87
CA ASP A 122 10.09 9.72 13.79
C ASP A 122 10.11 8.20 13.58
N MET A 123 9.04 7.50 13.97
CA MET A 123 8.88 6.07 13.73
C MET A 123 8.74 5.69 12.24
N TYR A 124 8.57 6.67 11.35
CA TYR A 124 8.51 6.48 9.89
C TYR A 124 9.79 6.99 9.21
N PRO A 125 10.87 6.20 9.20
CA PRO A 125 12.08 6.58 8.48
C PRO A 125 11.84 6.57 6.96
N LEU A 126 12.29 7.62 6.28
CA LEU A 126 12.26 7.66 4.82
C LEU A 126 13.27 6.68 4.22
N SER A 127 12.85 5.93 3.21
CA SER A 127 13.72 4.95 2.55
C SER A 127 14.87 5.66 1.84
N ARG A 128 16.11 5.19 1.99
CA ARG A 128 17.26 5.81 1.31
C ARG A 128 17.33 5.49 -0.19
N SER A 129 16.67 4.43 -0.64
CA SER A 129 16.84 3.87 -1.99
C SER A 129 15.55 3.65 -2.77
N LYS A 130 14.38 3.76 -2.14
CA LYS A 130 13.08 3.45 -2.77
C LYS A 130 12.24 4.68 -3.13
N ASN A 131 12.70 5.88 -2.79
CA ASN A 131 11.97 7.11 -3.09
C ASN A 131 12.11 7.48 -4.57
N LYS A 132 11.06 8.07 -5.14
CA LYS A 132 11.07 8.65 -6.49
C LYS A 132 10.69 10.11 -6.41
N PHE A 133 11.58 10.97 -6.89
CA PHE A 133 11.32 12.39 -7.09
C PHE A 133 11.34 12.67 -8.58
N ILE A 134 10.28 13.28 -9.09
CA ILE A 134 10.08 13.50 -10.53
C ILE A 134 9.72 14.96 -10.72
N THR A 135 10.43 15.62 -11.63
CA THR A 135 10.16 17.01 -12.00
C THR A 135 10.02 17.08 -13.52
N ILE A 136 8.95 17.70 -14.02
CA ILE A 136 8.63 17.75 -15.46
C ILE A 136 8.38 19.21 -15.84
N GLY A 137 8.99 19.66 -16.93
CA GLY A 137 8.90 21.06 -17.39
C GLY A 137 10.04 21.45 -18.32
N CYS A 138 10.04 22.72 -18.73
CA CYS A 138 11.15 23.36 -19.42
C CYS A 138 11.80 24.38 -18.48
N ASN A 139 13.14 24.43 -18.45
CA ASN A 139 13.92 25.40 -17.65
C ASN A 139 13.54 25.42 -16.15
N HIS A 140 13.21 24.26 -15.57
CA HIS A 140 12.76 24.15 -14.19
C HIS A 140 13.72 23.31 -13.34
N VAL A 141 13.75 23.61 -12.04
CA VAL A 141 14.52 22.85 -11.04
C VAL A 141 13.57 22.43 -9.92
N GLY A 142 13.59 21.16 -9.56
CA GLY A 142 12.90 20.64 -8.39
C GLY A 142 13.90 20.39 -7.26
N LEU A 143 13.56 20.82 -6.04
CA LEU A 143 14.38 20.63 -4.85
C LEU A 143 13.57 19.94 -3.77
N ILE A 144 14.20 18.99 -3.08
CA ILE A 144 13.73 18.47 -1.80
C ILE A 144 14.71 18.97 -0.74
N LEU A 145 14.19 19.72 0.21
CA LEU A 145 14.92 20.12 1.41
C LEU A 145 14.41 19.26 2.56
N GLY A 146 15.30 18.90 3.48
CA GLY A 146 14.95 18.09 4.64
C GLY A 146 15.63 18.68 5.86
N ASP A 147 14.85 18.88 6.91
CA ASP A 147 15.34 19.27 8.22
C ASP A 147 15.24 18.06 9.16
N TYR A 148 16.32 17.75 9.86
CA TYR A 148 16.27 16.77 10.94
C TYR A 148 15.79 17.50 12.20
N LEU A 149 14.50 17.41 12.48
CA LEU A 149 13.91 17.89 13.73
C LEU A 149 14.19 16.87 14.85
N GLY A 150 15.46 16.65 15.16
CA GLY A 150 15.87 15.74 16.23
C GLY A 150 15.41 16.23 17.59
N GLY A 151 14.80 15.34 18.37
CA GLY A 151 14.64 15.43 19.82
C GLY A 151 15.84 14.87 20.58
#